data_AF-A0A2C6KA53-F1
#
_entry.id   AF-A0A2C6KA53-F1
#
_cell.length_a   1.000
_cell.length_b   1.000
_cell.length_c   1.000
_cell.angle_alpha   90.00
_cell.angle_beta   90.00
_cell.angle_gamma   90.00
#
_symmetry.space_group_name_H-M   'P 1'
#
loop_
_entity.id
_entity.type
_entity.pdbx_description
1 polymer ?
#
loop_
_entity_poly.entity_id
_entity_poly.type
_entity_poly.pdbx_seq_one_letter_code
_entity_poly.pdbx_strand_id
1 'polypeptide(L)'
;MQRTFGSEEVSYTSLDDVEVIRLPFTDSRLGMYIVLPNAYEKFLEDVEGLPDLLHHRIAAAMFKDEEQPQWREVRVRIPRFRIAPEECKVDLIPVMDELGIAHLSQEADFS
;
A
#
# COMPACT_ATOMS: atom_id res chain seq x y z
N MET A 1 17.14 -3.31 -6.65
CA MET A 1 17.93 -3.60 -5.45
C MET A 1 17.49 -4.95 -4.91
N GLN A 2 18.43 -5.83 -4.54
CA GLN A 2 18.12 -7.11 -3.89
C GLN A 2 18.79 -7.12 -2.51
N ARG A 3 18.03 -7.43 -1.47
CA ARG A 3 18.53 -7.55 -0.10
C ARG A 3 17.77 -8.65 0.62
N THR A 4 18.48 -9.39 1.47
CA THR A 4 17.87 -10.34 2.40
C THR A 4 17.70 -9.64 3.74
N PHE A 5 16.54 -9.82 4.37
CA PHE A 5 16.20 -9.27 5.68
C PHE A 5 15.89 -10.41 6.65
N GLY A 6 16.34 -10.28 7.90
CA GLY A 6 15.88 -11.16 8.98
C GLY A 6 14.45 -10.82 9.43
N SER A 7 13.81 -11.73 10.15
CA SER A 7 12.47 -11.52 10.75
C SER A 7 12.39 -10.32 11.70
N GLU A 8 13.51 -9.95 12.33
CA GLU A 8 13.59 -8.81 13.24
C GLU A 8 13.63 -7.46 12.48
N GLU A 9 14.00 -7.48 11.18
CA GLU A 9 14.20 -6.26 10.38
C GLU A 9 12.94 -5.84 9.60
N VAL A 10 12.08 -6.80 9.26
CA VAL A 10 10.89 -6.57 8.42
C VAL A 10 9.71 -7.36 8.96
N SER A 11 8.50 -6.80 8.83
CA SER A 11 7.28 -7.59 9.00
C SER A 11 6.86 -8.14 7.65
N TYR A 12 6.59 -9.43 7.57
CA TYR A 12 6.12 -10.11 6.36
C TYR A 12 4.92 -11.00 6.70
N THR A 13 3.90 -10.94 5.85
CA THR A 13 2.69 -11.75 5.98
C THR A 13 2.30 -12.24 4.61
N SER A 14 2.07 -13.55 4.50
CA SER A 14 1.46 -14.16 3.32
C SER A 14 -0.03 -14.35 3.60
N LEU A 15 -0.87 -13.82 2.72
CA LEU A 15 -2.31 -14.02 2.67
C LEU A 15 -2.64 -14.83 1.41
N ASP A 16 -3.87 -15.33 1.30
CA ASP A 16 -4.27 -16.26 0.23
C ASP A 16 -4.00 -15.71 -1.19
N ASP A 17 -4.17 -14.40 -1.38
CA ASP A 17 -4.09 -13.71 -2.66
C ASP A 17 -2.92 -12.75 -2.79
N VAL A 18 -2.28 -12.36 -1.68
CA VAL A 18 -1.22 -11.35 -1.65
C VAL A 18 -0.14 -11.67 -0.63
N GLU A 19 1.07 -11.20 -0.91
CA GLU A 19 2.15 -11.08 0.05
C GLU A 19 2.26 -9.62 0.49
N VAL A 20 2.35 -9.38 1.80
CA VAL A 20 2.50 -8.04 2.37
C VAL A 20 3.82 -7.98 3.12
N ILE A 21 4.66 -6.99 2.79
CA ILE A 21 5.89 -6.70 3.52
C ILE A 21 5.90 -5.25 3.98
N ARG A 22 6.28 -5.04 5.25
CA ARG A 22 6.59 -3.72 5.82
C ARG A 22 8.10 -3.53 5.84
N LEU A 23 8.57 -2.56 5.05
CA LEU A 23 9.95 -2.11 5.07
C LEU A 23 10.07 -0.84 5.93
N PRO A 24 10.80 -0.87 7.06
CA PRO A 24 11.01 0.32 7.88
C PRO A 24 11.93 1.32 7.16
N PHE A 25 11.68 2.62 7.37
CA PHE A 25 12.62 3.67 7.04
C PHE A 25 13.59 3.91 8.22
N THR A 26 14.53 4.84 8.04
CA THR A 26 15.45 5.26 9.12
C THR A 26 14.68 5.81 10.33
N ASP A 27 13.59 6.53 10.11
CA ASP A 27 12.63 6.83 11.17
C ASP A 27 11.71 5.62 11.34
N SER A 28 11.79 4.95 12.49
CA SER A 28 11.04 3.73 12.79
C SER A 28 9.53 3.92 12.79
N ARG A 29 9.05 5.17 12.93
CA ARG A 29 7.63 5.53 12.83
C ARG A 29 7.11 5.45 11.40
N LEU A 30 8.01 5.56 10.41
CA LEU A 30 7.67 5.45 9.00
C LEU A 30 7.99 4.05 8.50
N GLY A 31 7.03 3.46 7.79
CA GLY A 31 7.20 2.18 7.11
C GLY A 31 6.47 2.21 5.79
N MET A 32 7.09 1.63 4.76
CA MET A 32 6.46 1.38 3.48
C MET A 32 5.87 -0.03 3.50
N TYR A 33 4.57 -0.12 3.25
CA TYR A 33 3.91 -1.40 3.00
C TYR A 33 3.91 -1.65 1.49
N ILE A 34 4.39 -2.83 1.11
CA ILE A 34 4.32 -3.31 -0.27
C ILE A 34 3.37 -4.50 -0.26
N VAL A 35 2.31 -4.39 -1.04
CA VAL A 35 1.35 -5.48 -1.28
C VAL A 35 1.64 -6.03 -2.66
N LEU A 36 2.08 -7.28 -2.71
CA LEU A 36 2.41 -7.99 -3.93
C LEU A 36 1.35 -9.07 -4.18
N PRO A 37 0.52 -8.96 -5.23
CA PRO A 37 -0.43 -10.01 -5.54
C PRO A 37 0.27 -11.29 -6.01
N ASN A 38 -0.23 -12.44 -5.55
CA ASN A 38 0.24 -13.76 -5.98
C ASN A 38 -0.05 -13.99 -7.48
N ALA A 39 -1.09 -13.34 -8.02
CA ALA A 39 -1.47 -13.37 -9.43
C ALA A 39 -1.76 -11.94 -9.93
N TYR A 40 -0.74 -11.30 -10.51
CA TYR A 40 -0.81 -9.91 -11.00
C TYR A 40 -1.94 -9.65 -12.01
N GLU A 41 -2.20 -10.60 -12.90
CA GLU A 41 -3.23 -10.47 -13.95
C GLU A 41 -4.63 -10.34 -13.37
N LYS A 42 -4.98 -11.19 -12.40
CA LYS A 42 -6.28 -11.14 -11.69
C LYS A 42 -6.46 -9.88 -10.87
N PHE A 43 -5.36 -9.34 -10.34
CA PHE A 43 -5.37 -8.11 -9.56
C PHE A 43 -5.67 -6.86 -10.40
N LEU A 44 -5.39 -6.90 -11.71
CA LEU A 44 -5.71 -5.80 -12.63
C LEU A 44 -7.14 -5.86 -13.18
N GLU A 45 -7.83 -6.98 -13.07
CA GLU A 45 -9.21 -7.11 -13.54
C GLU A 45 -10.21 -6.39 -12.62
N ASP A 46 -9.85 -6.18 -11.35
CA ASP A 46 -10.67 -5.52 -10.33
C ASP A 46 -9.96 -4.29 -9.73
N VAL A 47 -9.71 -3.29 -10.58
CA VAL A 47 -9.10 -2.02 -10.15
C VAL A 47 -10.05 -1.20 -9.27
N GLU A 48 -11.37 -1.37 -9.43
CA GLU A 48 -12.37 -0.62 -8.69
C GLU A 48 -12.48 -1.08 -7.22
N GLY A 49 -12.38 -2.39 -6.94
CA GLY A 49 -12.33 -2.93 -5.58
C GLY A 49 -10.96 -2.85 -4.90
N LEU A 50 -9.94 -2.40 -5.63
CA LEU A 50 -8.56 -2.39 -5.17
C LEU A 50 -8.33 -1.58 -3.88
N PRO A 51 -8.88 -0.37 -3.69
CA PRO A 51 -8.63 0.43 -2.48
C PRO A 51 -9.13 -0.27 -1.20
N ASP A 52 -10.34 -0.82 -1.24
CA ASP A 52 -10.93 -1.53 -0.10
C ASP A 52 -10.19 -2.84 0.19
N LEU A 53 -9.81 -3.56 -0.87
CA LEU A 53 -9.00 -4.76 -0.74
C LEU A 53 -7.64 -4.45 -0.12
N LEU A 54 -6.94 -3.41 -0.60
CA LEU A 54 -5.66 -2.97 -0.03
C LEU A 54 -5.81 -2.57 1.45
N HIS A 55 -6.86 -1.83 1.81
CA HIS A 55 -7.10 -1.43 3.19
C HIS A 55 -7.25 -2.65 4.11
N HIS A 56 -8.09 -3.62 3.72
CA HIS A 56 -8.30 -4.84 4.49
C HIS A 56 -7.04 -5.71 4.60
N ARG A 57 -6.27 -5.84 3.52
CA ARG A 57 -5.05 -6.66 3.50
C ARG A 57 -3.92 -6.03 4.34
N ILE A 58 -3.76 -4.71 4.28
CA ILE A 58 -2.79 -3.99 5.11
C ILE A 58 -3.21 -4.05 6.59
N ALA A 59 -4.49 -3.85 6.90
CA ALA A 59 -5.00 -4.00 8.26
C ALA A 59 -4.74 -5.42 8.81
N ALA A 60 -5.03 -6.46 8.02
CA ALA A 60 -4.75 -7.83 8.40
C ALA A 60 -3.24 -8.09 8.64
N ALA A 61 -2.36 -7.45 7.87
CA ALA A 61 -0.90 -7.53 8.09
C ALA A 61 -0.43 -6.73 9.31
N MET A 62 -1.13 -5.67 9.71
CA MET A 62 -0.80 -4.85 10.89
C MET A 62 -1.28 -5.47 12.21
N PHE A 63 -2.42 -6.16 12.20
CA PHE A 63 -3.10 -6.61 13.42
C PHE A 63 -3.05 -8.13 13.67
N LYS A 64 -2.38 -8.91 12.83
CA LYS A 64 -2.24 -10.35 13.08
C LYS A 64 -1.16 -10.65 14.13
N ASP A 65 -1.60 -11.25 15.23
CA ASP A 65 -0.77 -11.81 16.29
C ASP A 65 -0.71 -13.35 16.24
N GLU A 66 0.44 -13.87 16.69
CA GLU A 66 0.81 -15.23 17.13
C GLU A 66 0.99 -16.43 16.16
N GLU A 67 0.33 -16.53 14.99
CA GLU A 67 0.49 -17.71 14.11
C GLU A 67 1.26 -17.45 12.80
N GLN A 68 2.14 -16.44 12.77
CA GLN A 68 3.00 -16.28 11.61
C GLN A 68 3.95 -17.48 11.49
N PRO A 69 4.16 -18.02 10.28
CA PRO A 69 5.31 -18.89 10.04
C PRO A 69 6.54 -18.12 10.52
N GLN A 70 7.37 -18.74 11.35
CA GLN A 70 8.65 -18.15 11.76
C GLN A 70 9.58 -18.12 10.54
N TRP A 71 9.35 -17.17 9.64
CA TRP A 71 10.21 -16.91 8.51
C TRP A 71 11.56 -16.49 9.05
N ARG A 72 12.60 -17.28 8.77
CA ARG A 72 13.95 -16.94 9.25
C ARG A 72 14.57 -15.80 8.44
N GLU A 73 14.27 -15.76 7.14
CA GLU A 73 14.82 -14.78 6.20
C GLU A 73 13.83 -14.50 5.06
N VAL A 74 13.72 -13.23 4.67
CA VAL A 74 12.92 -12.78 3.52
C VAL A 74 13.86 -12.18 2.48
N ARG A 75 13.85 -12.72 1.27
CA ARG A 75 14.62 -12.18 0.14
C ARG A 75 13.78 -11.20 -0.64
N VAL A 76 14.11 -9.92 -0.55
CA VAL A 76 13.36 -8.84 -1.18
C VAL A 76 14.08 -8.34 -2.42
N ARG A 77 13.36 -8.28 -3.54
CA ARG A 77 13.84 -7.68 -4.80
C ARG A 77 12.86 -6.60 -5.25
N ILE A 78 13.27 -5.34 -5.10
CA ILE A 78 12.45 -4.18 -5.47
C ILE A 78 13.19 -3.38 -6.55
N PRO A 79 12.53 -3.03 -7.66
CA PRO A 79 13.12 -2.15 -8.66
C PRO A 79 13.38 -0.77 -8.05
N ARG A 80 14.51 -0.15 -8.42
CA ARG A 80 14.70 1.26 -8.06
C ARG A 80 13.90 2.07 -9.07
N PHE A 81 12.87 2.77 -8.59
CA PHE A 81 12.05 3.64 -9.40
C PHE A 81 12.01 5.04 -8.78
N ARG A 82 11.59 6.00 -9.58
CA ARG A 82 11.26 7.36 -9.16
C ARG A 82 9.91 7.66 -9.78
N ILE A 83 8.97 8.12 -8.96
CA ILE A 83 7.72 8.68 -9.42
C ILE A 83 7.93 10.20 -9.44
N ALA A 84 7.88 10.81 -10.62
CA ALA A 84 8.08 12.23 -10.74
C ALA A 84 6.77 12.98 -10.39
N PRO A 85 6.81 14.12 -9.69
CA PRO A 85 5.59 14.87 -9.35
C PRO A 85 4.76 15.24 -10.58
N GLU A 86 5.41 15.46 -11.72
CA GLU A 86 4.76 15.76 -12.99
C GLU A 86 3.95 14.58 -13.54
N GLU A 87 4.34 13.35 -13.20
CA GLU A 87 3.70 12.09 -13.62
C GLU A 87 2.50 11.73 -12.75
N CYS A 88 2.33 12.36 -11.58
CA CYS A 88 1.25 12.10 -10.62
C CYS A 88 0.32 13.30 -10.41
N LYS A 89 0.20 14.19 -11.40
CA LYS A 89 -0.80 15.26 -11.34
C LYS A 89 -2.19 14.66 -11.54
N VAL A 90 -2.97 14.65 -10.46
CA VAL A 90 -4.38 14.23 -10.46
C VAL A 90 -5.22 15.48 -10.25
N ASP A 91 -6.26 15.66 -11.07
CA ASP A 91 -7.29 16.65 -10.80
C ASP A 91 -8.21 16.10 -9.70
N LEU A 92 -8.18 16.75 -8.54
CA LEU A 92 -8.94 16.32 -7.37
C LEU A 92 -10.36 16.88 -7.36
N ILE A 93 -10.69 17.90 -8.18
CA ILE A 93 -12.01 18.52 -8.15
C ILE A 93 -13.13 17.50 -8.44
N PRO A 94 -13.06 16.66 -9.49
CA PRO A 94 -14.10 15.68 -9.74
C PRO A 94 -14.30 14.69 -8.58
N VAL A 95 -13.19 14.23 -7.98
CA VAL A 95 -13.22 13.29 -6.84
C VAL A 95 -13.82 13.95 -5.60
N MET A 96 -13.51 15.22 -5.36
CA MET A 96 -14.06 15.99 -4.25
C MET A 96 -15.58 16.20 -4.42
N ASP A 97 -16.03 16.47 -5.64
CA ASP A 97 -17.45 16.60 -5.97
C ASP A 97 -18.20 15.27 -5.72
N GLU A 98 -17.64 14.14 -6.15
CA GLU A 98 -18.17 12.79 -5.87
C GLU A 98 -18.25 12.48 -4.37
N LEU A 99 -17.28 12.98 -3.59
CA LEU A 99 -17.25 12.86 -2.13
C LEU A 99 -18.20 13.86 -1.42
N GLY A 100 -18.96 14.68 -2.15
CA GLY A 100 -19.90 15.65 -1.58
C GLY A 100 -19.26 16.94 -1.07
N ILE A 101 -18.02 17.22 -1.45
CA ILE A 101 -17.26 18.43 -1.09
C ILE A 101 -17.44 19.52 -2.18
N ALA A 102 -18.47 19.41 -3.02
CA ALA A 102 -18.73 20.31 -4.15
C ALA A 102 -18.93 21.79 -3.76
N HIS A 103 -19.26 22.07 -2.49
CA HIS A 103 -19.37 23.46 -2.01
C HIS A 103 -18.05 24.22 -2.12
N LEU A 104 -16.89 23.56 -2.04
CA LEU A 104 -15.58 24.22 -2.19
C LEU A 104 -15.24 24.55 -3.66
N SER A 105 -15.84 23.86 -4.62
CA SER A 105 -15.60 24.02 -6.05
C SER A 105 -16.66 24.89 -6.74
N GLN A 106 -17.91 24.86 -6.26
CA GLN A 106 -19.05 25.48 -6.93
C GLN A 106 -19.63 26.70 -6.19
N GLU A 107 -19.66 26.68 -4.85
CA GLU A 107 -20.34 27.69 -4.02
C GLU A 107 -19.49 28.08 -2.80
N ALA A 108 -18.20 28.29 -3.03
CA ALA A 108 -17.25 28.41 -1.95
C ALA A 108 -17.44 29.73 -1.18
N ASP A 109 -17.78 29.61 0.11
CA ASP A 109 -17.78 30.71 1.05
C ASP A 109 -16.51 30.64 1.91
N PHE A 110 -15.58 31.55 1.64
CA PHE A 110 -14.32 31.71 2.39
C PHE A 110 -14.30 33.03 3.18
N SER A 111 -15.46 33.67 3.38
CA SER A 111 -15.58 34.96 4.06
C SER A 111 -15.31 34.90 5.57
#